data_AF-T1DB58-F1
#
_entry.id   AF-T1DB58-F1
#
_cell.length_a   1.000
_cell.length_b   1.000
_cell.length_c   1.000
_cell.angle_alpha   90.00
_cell.angle_beta   90.00
_cell.angle_gamma   90.00
#
_symmetry.space_group_name_H-M   'P 1'
#
loop_
_entity.id
_entity.type
_entity.pdbx_description
1 polymer ?
#
loop_
_entity_poly.entity_id
_entity_poly.type
_entity_poly.pdbx_seq_one_letter_code
_entity_poly.pdbx_strand_id
1 'polypeptide(L)'
;CTLSNIIPSLILDSMYIKLRKKMAKSVSESNDTYKLDRGSKLTNKHLLSYLNTKNESPKFIFMNYIEAHEGYPVEDAIIQDKWLHLSGIKPLEENEFGKLHSAYKERINYLDLRVGDALKILKNTGTLDDALVILTSDHGQSFGDHGTMYHSEIPYNSIAKVPLISVRYISGKVVRERSTIDHPASLTRLHQTTYNIASQ
;
A
#
# COMPACT_ATOMS: atom_id res chain seq x y z
N CYS A 1 36.76 15.21 17.03
CA CYS A 1 35.79 16.10 17.68
C CYS A 1 34.54 16.13 16.82
N THR A 2 33.43 15.53 17.26
CA THR A 2 32.18 15.54 16.49
C THR A 2 31.37 16.78 16.82
N LEU A 3 30.51 17.23 15.89
CA LEU A 3 29.57 18.33 16.13
C LEU A 3 28.73 18.13 17.41
N SER A 4 28.37 16.88 17.73
CA SER A 4 27.65 16.50 18.94
C SER A 4 28.40 16.77 20.25
N ASN A 5 29.73 16.86 20.20
CA ASN A 5 30.56 17.14 21.37
C ASN A 5 30.80 18.65 21.57
N ILE A 6 30.42 19.47 20.57
CA ILE A 6 30.63 20.93 20.55
C ILE A 6 29.31 21.66 20.77
N ILE A 7 28.22 21.14 20.23
CA ILE A 7 26.89 21.76 20.28
C ILE A 7 25.97 20.92 21.18
N PRO A 8 25.30 21.51 22.19
CA PRO A 8 24.31 20.82 23.01
C PRO A 8 23.24 20.10 22.17
N SER A 9 22.86 18.88 22.56
CA SER A 9 21.86 18.06 21.85
C SER A 9 20.55 18.80 21.62
N LEU A 10 20.06 19.54 22.61
CA LEU A 10 18.84 20.35 22.51
C LEU A 10 18.87 21.37 21.35
N ILE A 11 20.05 21.94 21.05
CA ILE A 11 20.22 22.87 19.94
C ILE A 11 20.20 22.12 18.60
N LEU A 12 20.90 20.98 18.53
CA LEU A 12 20.91 20.11 17.35
C LEU A 12 19.51 19.59 17.02
N ASP A 13 18.75 19.14 18.02
CA ASP A 13 17.38 18.65 17.88
C ASP A 13 16.45 19.77 17.39
N SER A 14 16.57 20.97 17.96
CA SER A 14 15.80 22.14 17.51
C SER A 14 16.10 22.51 16.05
N MET A 15 17.38 22.47 15.65
CA MET A 15 17.79 22.70 14.26
C MET A 15 17.25 21.61 13.33
N TYR A 16 17.35 20.34 13.74
CA TYR A 16 16.86 19.22 12.97
C TYR A 16 15.34 19.29 12.78
N ILE A 17 14.57 19.53 13.85
CA ILE A 17 13.11 19.72 13.77
C ILE A 17 12.76 20.86 12.81
N LYS A 18 13.44 22.01 12.88
CA LYS A 18 13.18 23.13 11.96
C LYS A 18 13.42 22.76 10.51
N LEU A 19 14.52 22.04 10.23
CA LEU A 19 14.84 21.55 8.88
C LEU A 19 13.76 20.59 8.38
N ARG A 20 13.42 19.58 9.19
CA ARG A 20 12.41 18.57 8.86
C ARG A 20 11.02 19.17 8.67
N LYS A 21 10.61 20.15 9.50
CA LYS A 21 9.37 20.94 9.30
C LYS A 21 9.34 21.65 7.96
N LYS A 22 10.44 22.31 7.58
CA LYS A 22 10.54 23.01 6.29
C LYS A 22 10.42 22.03 5.12
N MET A 23 11.06 20.87 5.20
CA MET A 23 10.96 19.81 4.19
C MET A 23 9.54 19.24 4.12
N ALA A 24 8.94 18.90 5.26
CA ALA A 24 7.58 18.37 5.34
C ALA A 24 6.56 19.36 4.75
N LYS A 25 6.69 20.65 5.04
CA LYS A 25 5.86 21.71 4.45
C LYS A 25 6.00 21.75 2.92
N SER A 26 7.23 21.77 2.41
CA SER A 26 7.47 21.75 0.96
C SER A 26 6.88 20.51 0.27
N VAL A 27 6.91 19.36 0.95
CA VAL A 27 6.30 18.12 0.44
C VAL A 27 4.78 18.21 0.50
N SER A 28 4.18 18.75 1.56
CA SER A 28 2.73 18.92 1.68
C SER A 28 2.12 19.89 0.67
N GLU A 29 2.87 20.92 0.28
CA GLU A 29 2.46 21.93 -0.69
C GLU A 29 2.67 21.47 -2.15
N SER A 30 3.33 20.33 -2.35
CA SER A 30 3.51 19.74 -3.67
C SER A 30 2.17 19.17 -4.17
N ASN A 31 1.81 19.52 -5.40
CA ASN A 31 0.52 19.16 -6.00
C ASN A 31 0.25 17.66 -6.10
N ASP A 32 1.28 16.81 -6.01
CA ASP A 32 1.17 15.36 -6.21
C ASP A 32 1.18 14.54 -4.91
N THR A 33 1.74 15.07 -3.82
CA THR A 33 2.02 14.29 -2.59
C THR A 33 0.77 13.67 -1.99
N TYR A 34 -0.31 14.45 -1.89
CA TYR A 34 -1.54 14.04 -1.24
C TYR A 34 -2.67 13.70 -2.20
N LYS A 35 -2.39 13.61 -3.51
CA LYS A 35 -3.42 13.19 -4.48
C LYS A 35 -4.04 11.87 -4.04
N LEU A 36 -5.37 11.84 -4.00
CA LEU A 36 -6.12 10.64 -3.64
C LEU A 36 -5.87 9.53 -4.66
N ASP A 37 -5.97 9.87 -5.95
CA ASP A 37 -5.57 9.00 -7.05
C ASP A 37 -4.07 9.13 -7.32
N ARG A 38 -3.35 8.02 -7.19
CA ARG A 38 -1.91 7.95 -7.46
C ARG A 38 -1.58 7.14 -8.71
N GLY A 39 -2.53 7.08 -9.64
CA GLY A 39 -2.38 6.37 -10.90
C GLY A 39 -3.36 5.21 -11.09
N SER A 40 -4.08 4.75 -10.07
CA SER A 40 -5.07 3.67 -10.22
C SER A 40 -6.08 3.90 -11.36
N LYS A 41 -6.63 5.11 -11.52
CA LYS A 41 -7.50 5.41 -12.68
C LYS A 41 -6.77 5.24 -14.01
N LEU A 42 -5.52 5.67 -14.09
CA LEU A 42 -4.71 5.54 -15.30
C LEU A 42 -4.38 4.06 -15.58
N THR A 43 -4.02 3.29 -14.55
CA THR A 43 -3.82 1.84 -14.61
C THR A 43 -5.06 1.14 -15.16
N ASN A 44 -6.25 1.45 -14.61
CA ASN A 44 -7.51 0.86 -15.08
C ASN A 44 -7.85 1.29 -16.51
N LYS A 45 -7.58 2.55 -16.89
CA LYS A 45 -7.76 3.04 -18.25
C LYS A 45 -6.86 2.28 -19.24
N HIS A 46 -5.59 2.06 -18.89
CA HIS A 46 -4.66 1.31 -19.72
C HIS A 46 -5.05 -0.16 -19.83
N LEU A 47 -5.56 -0.77 -18.75
CA LEU A 47 -6.12 -2.12 -18.80
C LEU A 47 -7.26 -2.22 -19.82
N LEU A 48 -8.25 -1.34 -19.74
CA LEU A 48 -9.38 -1.35 -20.68
C LEU A 48 -8.91 -1.13 -22.13
N SER A 49 -8.01 -0.16 -22.33
CA SER A 49 -7.45 0.11 -23.67
C SER A 49 -6.70 -1.10 -24.23
N TYR A 50 -5.95 -1.81 -23.39
CA TYR A 50 -5.24 -3.02 -23.79
C TYR A 50 -6.21 -4.12 -24.20
N LEU A 51 -7.24 -4.39 -23.39
CA LEU A 51 -8.21 -5.45 -23.66
C LEU A 51 -9.06 -5.17 -24.91
N ASN A 52 -9.36 -3.90 -25.20
CA ASN A 52 -10.11 -3.53 -26.40
C ASN A 52 -9.30 -3.61 -27.71
N THR A 53 -7.96 -3.69 -27.64
CA THR A 53 -7.09 -3.68 -28.83
C THR A 53 -6.55 -5.06 -29.20
N LYS A 54 -6.77 -6.08 -28.36
CA LYS A 54 -6.25 -7.43 -28.57
C LYS A 54 -7.39 -8.38 -28.94
N ASN A 55 -7.14 -9.21 -29.94
CA ASN A 55 -8.08 -10.25 -30.39
C ASN A 55 -8.04 -11.50 -29.48
N GLU A 56 -6.99 -11.66 -28.67
CA GLU A 56 -6.81 -12.78 -27.77
C GLU A 56 -6.83 -12.33 -26.32
N SER A 57 -7.40 -13.17 -25.44
CA SER A 57 -7.39 -12.92 -24.00
C SER A 57 -5.98 -13.09 -23.44
N PRO A 58 -5.49 -12.14 -22.61
CA PRO A 58 -4.17 -12.25 -22.00
C PRO A 58 -4.07 -13.46 -21.09
N LYS A 59 -2.91 -14.12 -21.11
CA LYS A 59 -2.64 -15.29 -20.24
C LYS A 59 -2.24 -14.90 -18.82
N PHE A 60 -1.75 -13.68 -18.63
CA PHE A 60 -1.33 -13.16 -17.33
C PHE A 60 -1.46 -11.63 -17.30
N ILE A 61 -1.98 -11.10 -16.19
CA ILE A 61 -2.07 -9.66 -15.94
C ILE A 61 -1.52 -9.43 -14.53
N PHE A 62 -0.58 -8.49 -14.41
CA PHE A 62 -0.12 -7.97 -13.13
C PHE A 62 -0.53 -6.50 -13.01
N MET A 63 -1.22 -6.16 -11.93
CA MET A 63 -1.62 -4.79 -11.62
C MET A 63 -1.06 -4.43 -10.25
N ASN A 64 -0.36 -3.30 -10.18
CA ASN A 64 0.15 -2.73 -8.95
C ASN A 64 -0.56 -1.40 -8.66
N TYR A 65 -0.96 -1.22 -7.41
CA TYR A 65 -1.65 -0.04 -6.90
C TYR A 65 -0.87 0.53 -5.72
N ILE A 66 -0.68 1.84 -5.69
CA ILE A 66 0.16 2.54 -4.70
C ILE A 66 -0.63 3.51 -3.82
N GLU A 67 -1.96 3.45 -3.90
CA GLU A 67 -2.91 4.37 -3.24
C GLU A 67 -2.73 4.42 -1.71
N ALA A 68 -2.35 3.29 -1.09
CA ALA A 68 -2.24 3.13 0.36
C ALA A 68 -0.84 3.47 0.93
N HIS A 69 0.16 3.66 0.06
CA HIS A 69 1.53 4.03 0.44
C HIS A 69 1.57 5.39 1.18
N GLU A 70 2.61 5.70 1.96
CA GLU A 70 2.63 6.92 2.79
C GLU A 70 2.48 8.24 1.99
N GLY A 71 2.17 9.33 2.70
CA GLY A 71 1.76 10.62 2.13
C GLY A 71 0.25 10.82 2.24
N TYR A 72 -0.24 10.81 3.47
CA TYR A 72 -1.63 10.98 3.81
C TYR A 72 -2.01 12.47 3.93
N PRO A 73 -3.24 12.86 3.59
CA PRO A 73 -3.69 14.25 3.66
C PRO A 73 -4.01 14.64 5.11
N VAL A 74 -2.98 14.77 5.94
CA VAL A 74 -3.09 15.27 7.31
C VAL A 74 -2.59 16.71 7.37
N GLU A 75 -3.25 17.54 8.18
CA GLU A 75 -2.96 18.98 8.30
C GLU A 75 -1.51 19.24 8.76
N ASP A 76 -1.05 18.48 9.77
CA ASP A 76 0.32 18.58 10.25
C ASP A 76 1.21 17.56 9.55
N ALA A 77 1.85 17.98 8.46
CA ALA A 77 2.77 17.14 7.69
C ALA A 77 3.94 16.60 8.52
N ILE A 78 4.31 17.22 9.64
CA ILE A 78 5.42 16.76 10.46
C ILE A 78 5.12 15.41 11.13
N ILE A 79 3.85 15.10 11.38
CA ILE A 79 3.48 13.83 12.02
C ILE A 79 3.71 12.66 11.08
N GLN A 80 3.92 12.91 9.79
CA GLN A 80 4.29 11.89 8.81
C GLN A 80 5.79 11.62 8.75
N ASP A 81 6.60 12.35 9.52
CA ASP A 81 8.04 12.25 9.49
C ASP A 81 8.54 11.06 10.32
N LYS A 82 8.69 9.91 9.65
CA LYS A 82 9.17 8.67 10.30
C LYS A 82 10.52 8.84 10.99
N TRP A 83 11.40 9.70 10.48
CA TRP A 83 12.75 9.85 11.00
C TRP A 83 12.78 10.65 12.30
N LEU A 84 11.91 11.66 12.43
CA LEU A 84 11.72 12.38 13.70
C LEU A 84 11.15 11.47 14.79
N HIS A 85 10.23 10.57 14.41
CA HIS A 85 9.68 9.56 15.33
C HIS A 85 10.76 8.57 15.78
N LEU A 86 11.41 7.88 14.83
CA LEU A 86 12.37 6.81 15.11
C LEU A 86 13.64 7.29 15.81
N SER A 87 14.01 8.57 15.65
CA SER A 87 15.15 9.16 16.38
C SER A 87 14.83 9.52 17.83
N GLY A 88 13.54 9.51 18.23
CA GLY A 88 13.10 9.95 19.55
C GLY A 88 13.10 11.49 19.73
N ILE A 89 13.43 12.25 18.69
CA ILE A 89 13.46 13.74 18.73
C ILE A 89 12.04 14.30 18.80
N LYS A 90 11.11 13.72 18.05
CA LYS A 90 9.66 13.94 18.20
C LYS A 90 8.97 12.59 18.12
N PRO A 91 8.85 11.87 19.25
CA PRO A 91 7.97 10.73 19.36
C PRO A 91 6.55 11.16 18.98
N LEU A 92 5.80 10.24 18.39
CA LEU A 92 4.42 10.52 18.01
C LEU A 92 3.52 10.02 19.14
N GLU A 93 2.51 10.82 19.44
CA GLU A 93 1.48 10.50 20.41
C GLU A 93 0.42 9.58 19.79
N GLU A 94 -0.32 8.85 20.62
CA GLU A 94 -1.36 7.90 20.16
C GLU A 94 -2.42 8.58 19.27
N ASN A 95 -2.77 9.84 19.57
CA ASN A 95 -3.72 10.60 18.76
C ASN A 95 -3.17 10.97 17.36
N GLU A 96 -1.87 11.18 17.22
CA GLU A 96 -1.21 11.46 15.94
C GLU A 96 -1.21 10.19 15.08
N PHE A 97 -0.91 9.03 15.68
CA PHE A 97 -1.08 7.73 15.01
C PHE A 97 -2.52 7.46 14.60
N GLY A 98 -3.50 7.80 15.44
CA GLY A 98 -4.92 7.68 15.12
C GLY A 98 -5.32 8.49 13.87
N LYS A 99 -4.77 9.70 13.70
CA LYS A 99 -4.98 10.53 12.50
C LYS A 99 -4.39 9.87 11.25
N LEU A 100 -3.15 9.40 11.33
CA LEU A 100 -2.49 8.70 10.22
C LEU A 100 -3.23 7.44 9.81
N HIS A 101 -3.63 6.62 10.79
CA HIS A 101 -4.39 5.41 10.55
C HIS A 101 -5.77 5.70 9.94
N SER A 102 -6.45 6.76 10.38
CA SER A 102 -7.73 7.18 9.78
C SER A 102 -7.57 7.61 8.33
N ALA A 103 -6.51 8.35 8.01
CA ALA A 103 -6.21 8.75 6.65
C ALA A 103 -5.76 7.56 5.77
N TYR A 104 -5.06 6.58 6.34
CA TYR A 104 -4.78 5.30 5.67
C TYR A 104 -6.05 4.54 5.32
N LYS A 105 -7.03 4.46 6.23
CA LYS A 105 -8.33 3.83 5.94
C LYS A 105 -9.06 4.51 4.78
N GLU A 106 -8.99 5.83 4.67
CA GLU A 106 -9.53 6.56 3.51
C GLU A 106 -8.85 6.10 2.20
N ARG A 107 -7.52 5.91 2.22
CA ARG A 107 -6.79 5.36 1.07
C ARG A 107 -7.21 3.95 0.72
N ILE A 108 -7.42 3.09 1.72
CA ILE A 108 -7.92 1.73 1.51
C ILE A 108 -9.32 1.74 0.89
N ASN A 109 -10.23 2.60 1.37
CA ASN A 109 -11.56 2.74 0.77
C ASN A 109 -11.49 3.20 -0.69
N TYR A 110 -10.60 4.14 -1.01
CA TYR A 110 -10.38 4.57 -2.37
C TYR A 110 -9.82 3.44 -3.25
N LEU A 111 -8.82 2.71 -2.75
CA LEU A 111 -8.22 1.57 -3.43
C LEU A 111 -9.25 0.47 -3.71
N ASP A 112 -10.11 0.15 -2.74
CA ASP A 112 -11.20 -0.83 -2.90
C ASP A 112 -12.10 -0.49 -4.09
N LEU A 113 -12.52 0.78 -4.21
CA LEU A 113 -13.31 1.26 -5.35
C LEU A 113 -12.57 1.04 -6.68
N ARG A 114 -11.26 1.32 -6.72
CA ARG A 114 -10.43 1.19 -7.93
C ARG A 114 -10.17 -0.26 -8.33
N VAL A 115 -9.95 -1.14 -7.37
CA VAL A 115 -9.87 -2.58 -7.60
C VAL A 115 -11.21 -3.10 -8.11
N GLY A 116 -12.32 -2.66 -7.52
CA GLY A 116 -13.67 -2.97 -7.99
C GLY A 116 -13.90 -2.54 -9.44
N ASP A 117 -13.43 -1.37 -9.84
CA ASP A 117 -13.50 -0.89 -11.23
C ASP A 117 -12.66 -1.78 -12.18
N ALA A 118 -11.48 -2.22 -11.77
CA ALA A 118 -10.66 -3.14 -12.56
C ALA A 118 -11.33 -4.51 -12.74
N LEU A 119 -11.92 -5.07 -11.67
CA LEU A 119 -12.66 -6.32 -11.74
C LEU A 119 -13.89 -6.20 -12.65
N LYS A 120 -14.59 -5.06 -12.66
CA LYS A 120 -15.69 -4.79 -13.60
C LYS A 120 -15.19 -4.75 -15.04
N ILE A 121 -14.05 -4.12 -15.31
CA ILE A 121 -13.43 -4.10 -16.64
C ILE A 121 -13.17 -5.53 -17.10
N LEU A 122 -12.46 -6.33 -16.30
CA LEU A 122 -12.12 -7.72 -16.62
C LEU A 122 -13.37 -8.59 -16.81
N LYS A 123 -14.44 -8.34 -16.06
CA LYS A 123 -15.74 -9.02 -16.23
C LYS A 123 -16.38 -8.66 -17.57
N ASN A 124 -16.48 -7.37 -17.88
CA ASN A 124 -17.20 -6.88 -19.06
C ASN A 124 -16.49 -7.23 -20.37
N THR A 125 -15.17 -7.48 -20.33
CA THR A 125 -14.38 -7.93 -21.48
C THR A 125 -14.31 -9.46 -21.60
N GLY A 126 -15.01 -10.22 -20.76
CA GLY A 126 -14.97 -11.69 -20.72
C GLY A 126 -13.65 -12.26 -20.19
N THR A 127 -12.71 -11.41 -19.77
CA THR A 127 -11.39 -11.85 -19.27
C THR A 127 -11.50 -12.61 -17.94
N LEU A 128 -12.54 -12.36 -17.14
CA LEU A 128 -12.84 -13.16 -15.94
C LEU A 128 -13.55 -14.48 -16.22
N ASP A 129 -13.92 -14.80 -17.46
CA ASP A 129 -14.73 -15.99 -17.70
C ASP A 129 -13.99 -17.29 -17.34
N ASP A 130 -12.68 -17.32 -17.52
CA ASP A 130 -11.82 -18.41 -17.06
C ASP A 130 -10.49 -17.84 -16.53
N ALA A 131 -10.51 -17.40 -15.26
CA ALA A 131 -9.39 -16.69 -14.65
C ALA A 131 -9.19 -17.05 -13.18
N LEU A 132 -7.92 -17.07 -12.76
CA LEU A 132 -7.54 -17.01 -11.36
C LEU A 132 -7.18 -15.56 -11.00
N VAL A 133 -7.95 -14.96 -10.09
CA VAL A 133 -7.66 -13.64 -9.54
C VAL A 133 -6.99 -13.81 -8.18
N ILE A 134 -5.86 -13.14 -8.00
CA ILE A 134 -5.15 -13.10 -6.72
C ILE A 134 -4.99 -11.64 -6.30
N LEU A 135 -5.40 -11.32 -5.07
CA LEU A 135 -5.19 -10.03 -4.43
C LEU A 135 -4.29 -10.23 -3.22
N THR A 136 -3.22 -9.45 -3.15
CA THR A 136 -2.27 -9.45 -2.03
C THR A 136 -1.65 -8.07 -1.85
N SER A 137 -0.97 -7.87 -0.73
CA SER A 137 -0.02 -6.76 -0.53
C SER A 137 1.41 -7.27 -0.57
N ASP A 138 2.39 -6.42 -0.86
CA ASP A 138 3.82 -6.72 -0.75
C ASP A 138 4.29 -6.67 0.71
N HIS A 139 3.76 -5.71 1.49
CA HIS A 139 3.93 -5.60 2.93
C HIS A 139 2.70 -4.94 3.59
N GLY A 140 2.69 -4.90 4.92
CA GLY A 140 1.73 -4.16 5.75
C GLY A 140 2.23 -2.77 6.14
N GLN A 141 1.56 -2.10 7.07
CA GLN A 141 1.86 -0.73 7.46
C GLN A 141 1.74 -0.57 8.98
N SER A 142 2.78 -0.03 9.62
CA SER A 142 2.77 0.24 11.06
C SER A 142 2.37 1.68 11.39
N PHE A 143 1.57 1.84 12.44
CA PHE A 143 1.19 3.13 13.01
C PHE A 143 1.50 3.16 14.51
N GLY A 144 2.75 2.87 14.87
CA GLY A 144 3.23 2.90 16.25
C GLY A 144 3.42 1.51 16.88
N ASP A 145 3.09 0.43 16.17
CA ASP A 145 3.24 -0.93 16.70
C ASP A 145 4.69 -1.19 17.08
N HIS A 146 4.94 -1.53 18.34
CA HIS A 146 6.29 -1.73 18.89
C HIS A 146 7.23 -0.54 18.66
N GLY A 147 6.70 0.69 18.61
CA GLY A 147 7.47 1.91 18.35
C GLY A 147 7.94 2.06 16.90
N THR A 148 7.33 1.32 15.97
CA THR A 148 7.66 1.38 14.54
C THR A 148 6.66 2.23 13.76
N MET A 149 7.03 2.67 12.56
CA MET A 149 6.19 3.51 11.72
C MET A 149 6.37 3.17 10.23
N TYR A 150 5.26 3.14 9.50
CA TYR A 150 5.17 2.77 8.09
C TYR A 150 5.80 1.41 7.77
N HIS A 151 6.42 1.28 6.61
CA HIS A 151 7.26 0.13 6.27
C HIS A 151 8.50 0.14 7.19
N SER A 152 8.43 -0.62 8.29
CA SER A 152 9.57 -0.83 9.16
C SER A 152 10.38 -2.03 8.65
N GLU A 153 11.70 -2.02 8.82
CA GLU A 153 12.56 -3.16 8.46
C GLU A 153 12.40 -4.35 9.44
N ILE A 154 11.46 -4.27 10.38
CA ILE A 154 11.20 -5.28 11.40
C ILE A 154 9.90 -6.03 11.07
N PRO A 155 9.92 -7.37 10.95
CA PRO A 155 8.80 -8.16 10.44
C PRO A 155 7.74 -8.46 11.51
N TYR A 156 7.26 -7.44 12.21
CA TYR A 156 6.09 -7.57 13.08
C TYR A 156 4.84 -7.89 12.26
N ASN A 157 3.79 -8.41 12.91
CA ASN A 157 2.55 -8.76 12.22
C ASN A 157 1.94 -7.59 11.43
N SER A 158 2.06 -6.34 11.91
CA SER A 158 1.58 -5.17 11.18
C SER A 158 2.29 -4.93 9.85
N ILE A 159 3.48 -5.50 9.65
CA ILE A 159 4.28 -5.44 8.42
C ILE A 159 4.23 -6.75 7.63
N ALA A 160 4.35 -7.90 8.30
CA ALA A 160 4.50 -9.19 7.65
C ALA A 160 3.16 -9.90 7.34
N LYS A 161 2.10 -9.61 8.11
CA LYS A 161 0.78 -10.25 7.91
C LYS A 161 -0.04 -9.44 6.91
N VAL A 162 -0.01 -9.88 5.66
CA VAL A 162 -0.70 -9.26 4.52
C VAL A 162 -1.94 -10.06 4.09
N PRO A 163 -2.91 -9.43 3.41
CA PRO A 163 -4.00 -10.17 2.78
C PRO A 163 -3.45 -11.08 1.67
N LEU A 164 -4.02 -12.28 1.53
CA LEU A 164 -3.82 -13.16 0.39
C LEU A 164 -5.18 -13.79 0.04
N ILE A 165 -5.82 -13.26 -1.00
CA ILE A 165 -7.15 -13.69 -1.45
C ILE A 165 -7.00 -14.27 -2.85
N SER A 166 -7.56 -15.47 -3.08
CA SER A 166 -7.59 -16.11 -4.40
C SER A 166 -9.02 -16.47 -4.78
N VAL A 167 -9.43 -16.12 -6.00
CA VAL A 167 -10.75 -16.43 -6.55
C VAL A 167 -10.58 -17.04 -7.93
N ARG A 168 -11.12 -18.26 -8.14
CA ARG A 168 -11.15 -18.91 -9.44
C ARG A 168 -12.52 -18.75 -10.08
N TYR A 169 -12.51 -18.33 -11.34
CA TYR A 169 -13.67 -18.25 -12.22
C TYR A 169 -13.59 -19.33 -13.29
N ILE A 170 -14.73 -19.96 -13.59
CA ILE A 170 -14.94 -20.86 -14.74
C ILE A 170 -16.32 -20.52 -15.33
N SER A 171 -16.37 -20.30 -16.65
CA SER A 171 -17.55 -19.81 -17.36
C SER A 171 -18.20 -18.58 -16.70
N GLY A 172 -17.37 -17.65 -16.21
CA GLY A 172 -17.80 -16.41 -15.55
C GLY A 172 -18.35 -16.57 -14.13
N LYS A 173 -18.28 -17.78 -13.56
CA LYS A 173 -18.80 -18.09 -12.22
C LYS A 173 -17.68 -18.45 -11.26
N VAL A 174 -17.81 -18.02 -10.02
CA VAL A 174 -16.91 -18.42 -8.93
C VAL A 174 -17.13 -19.91 -8.64
N VAL A 175 -16.06 -20.69 -8.64
CA VAL A 175 -16.13 -22.17 -8.57
C VAL A 175 -16.20 -22.74 -7.16
N ARG A 176 -15.95 -21.91 -6.14
CA ARG A 176 -15.92 -22.33 -4.74
C ARG A 176 -16.55 -21.28 -3.84
N GLU A 177 -17.27 -21.74 -2.83
CA GLU A 177 -17.79 -20.85 -1.78
C GLU A 177 -16.66 -20.20 -0.99
N ARG A 178 -16.97 -19.04 -0.40
CA ARG A 178 -16.03 -18.31 0.45
C ARG A 178 -15.61 -19.18 1.64
N SER A 179 -14.31 -19.40 1.77
CA SER A 179 -13.72 -20.06 2.94
C SER A 179 -12.48 -19.31 3.40
N THR A 180 -12.19 -19.35 4.71
CA THR A 180 -10.95 -18.85 5.29
C THR A 180 -10.03 -20.03 5.59
N ILE A 181 -8.75 -19.89 5.27
CA ILE A 181 -7.71 -20.88 5.59
C ILE A 181 -6.76 -20.21 6.57
N ASP A 182 -6.61 -20.78 7.77
CA ASP A 182 -5.76 -20.24 8.85
C ASP A 182 -4.41 -20.97 8.93
N HIS A 183 -3.87 -21.36 7.77
CA HIS A 183 -2.56 -21.96 7.68
C HIS A 183 -1.52 -20.91 7.29
N PRO A 184 -0.33 -20.91 7.92
CA PRO A 184 0.76 -20.02 7.50
C PRO A 184 1.09 -20.19 6.02
N ALA A 185 1.08 -19.07 5.29
CA ALA A 185 1.45 -18.99 3.89
C ALA A 185 2.50 -17.87 3.69
N SER A 186 3.30 -17.97 2.63
CA SER A 186 4.33 -16.99 2.30
C SER A 186 4.23 -16.56 0.85
N LEU A 187 4.36 -15.25 0.61
CA LEU A 187 4.40 -14.68 -0.74
C LEU A 187 5.56 -15.20 -1.58
N THR A 188 6.64 -15.68 -0.94
CA THR A 188 7.76 -16.31 -1.65
C THR A 188 7.33 -17.55 -2.44
N ARG A 189 6.23 -18.21 -2.04
CA ARG A 189 5.65 -19.36 -2.74
C ARG A 189 4.61 -18.99 -3.79
N LEU A 190 4.24 -17.71 -3.89
CA LEU A 190 3.14 -17.26 -4.75
C LEU A 190 3.35 -17.62 -6.22
N HIS A 191 4.57 -17.44 -6.73
CA HIS A 191 4.92 -17.81 -8.10
C HIS A 191 4.65 -19.30 -8.37
N GLN A 192 5.20 -20.19 -7.53
CA GLN A 192 5.02 -21.64 -7.68
C GLN A 192 3.55 -22.04 -7.58
N THR A 193 2.81 -21.47 -6.62
CA THR A 193 1.39 -21.75 -6.43
C THR A 193 0.57 -21.36 -7.66
N THR A 194 0.78 -20.15 -8.18
CA THR A 194 0.07 -19.66 -9.38
C THR A 194 0.39 -20.53 -10.60
N TYR A 195 1.65 -20.90 -10.80
CA TYR A 195 2.07 -21.76 -11.90
C TYR A 195 1.37 -23.14 -11.84
N ASN A 196 1.37 -23.78 -10.67
CA ASN A 196 0.75 -25.09 -10.49
C ASN A 196 -0.77 -25.10 -10.72
N ILE A 197 -1.45 -23.98 -10.46
CA ILE A 197 -2.89 -23.85 -10.72
C ILE A 197 -3.14 -23.58 -12.21
N ALA A 198 -2.28 -22.81 -12.86
CA ALA A 198 -2.41 -22.48 -14.28
C ALA A 198 -2.05 -23.65 -15.21
N SER A 199 -1.30 -24.64 -14.73
CA SER A 199 -0.89 -25.82 -15.50
C SER A 199 -1.85 -27.01 -15.41
N GLN A 200 -2.94 -26.90 -14.66
CA GLN A 200 -4.01 -27.91 -14.54
C GLN A 200 -5.13 -27.58 -15.52
#